data_AF-A0A7W5ENY5-F1
#
_entry.id   AF-A0A7W5ENY5-F1
#
_cell.length_a   1.000
_cell.length_b   1.000
_cell.length_c   1.000
_cell.angle_alpha   90.00
_cell.angle_beta   90.00
_cell.angle_gamma   90.00
#
_symmetry.space_group_name_H-M   'P 1'
#
loop_
_entity.id
_entity.type
_entity.pdbx_description
1 polymer ?
#
loop_
_entity_poly.entity_id
_entity_poly.type
_entity_poly.pdbx_seq_one_letter_code
_entity_poly.pdbx_strand_id
1 'polypeptide(L)'
;MAKDGIPTVSEITQRKTRDRYRVIRRPDGTVEIEANGEEDHGFAMDALDRIGPLDQESYYQDFMRAAQVASAASSSTPSASNIPSIAIGKAVVQWLAEIKSSTKTKTKTFKIKTTAVEGFARHYGEMNPLKDAQRIDVGNWVMALRSSKLETPTIVNKLSYLRGFFDWAKARGYYPAFAKDENPAAGQVIYGMREKRQRRALGFKPFSKEQVQALYDTKALEGGLSESARWGAWVGLYTGARVAEVGQVTLADFVEVDGIPCIRITDEAEGQSVKSDISVRTIPIHPALAKLGLLKRVESLRKAGESRLFPSVKTDGCRPPVS
;
A
#
# COMPACT_ATOMS: atom_id res chain seq x y z
N MET A 1 15.86 64.51 29.09
CA MET A 1 14.97 63.62 29.86
C MET A 1 15.05 62.25 29.22
N ALA A 2 15.61 61.28 29.93
CA ALA A 2 16.03 59.98 29.40
C ALA A 2 14.86 59.00 29.23
N LYS A 3 14.80 58.34 28.09
CA LYS A 3 14.44 56.91 27.94
C LYS A 3 15.34 56.34 26.84
N ASP A 4 16.53 55.96 27.27
CA ASP A 4 17.54 55.26 26.49
C ASP A 4 17.06 53.84 26.09
N GLY A 5 17.40 53.42 24.87
CA GLY A 5 17.62 51.99 24.58
C GLY A 5 16.60 51.21 23.74
N ILE A 6 15.89 51.83 22.79
CA ILE A 6 15.05 51.07 21.83
C ILE A 6 15.85 50.75 20.56
N PRO A 7 16.17 49.47 20.28
CA PRO A 7 16.91 49.10 19.09
C PRO A 7 16.06 49.24 17.82
N THR A 8 16.69 49.71 16.76
CA THR A 8 16.14 49.80 15.40
C THR A 8 15.91 48.42 14.78
N VAL A 9 15.07 48.34 13.75
CA VAL A 9 14.70 47.08 13.05
C VAL A 9 15.93 46.32 12.54
N SER A 10 17.00 47.03 12.16
CA SER A 10 18.27 46.44 11.76
C SER A 10 19.07 45.83 12.93
N GLU A 11 19.01 46.45 14.11
CA GLU A 11 19.64 45.94 15.34
C GLU A 11 18.91 44.71 15.91
N ILE A 12 17.60 44.61 15.69
CA ILE A 12 16.78 43.46 16.07
C ILE A 12 17.09 42.24 15.19
N THR A 13 17.33 42.45 13.89
CA THR A 13 17.62 41.36 12.94
C THR A 13 19.05 40.81 13.07
N GLN A 14 19.99 41.58 13.63
CA GLN A 14 21.37 41.14 13.86
C GLN A 14 21.62 40.56 15.25
N ARG A 15 20.73 40.80 16.23
CA ARG A 15 20.84 40.16 17.55
C ARG A 15 20.47 38.69 17.42
N LYS A 16 21.43 37.80 17.69
CA LYS A 16 21.17 36.37 17.96
C LYS A 16 20.29 36.23 19.21
N THR A 17 18.98 36.45 19.08
CA THR A 17 18.02 36.25 20.16
C THR A 17 17.64 34.79 20.25
N ARG A 18 18.09 34.17 21.34
CA ARG A 18 17.58 32.91 21.89
C ARG A 18 16.05 32.97 22.04
N ASP A 19 15.38 31.99 21.45
CA ASP A 19 14.11 31.35 21.82
C ASP A 19 13.15 32.12 22.75
N ARG A 20 12.37 33.09 22.22
CA ARG A 20 11.24 33.67 22.98
C ARG A 20 9.88 33.65 22.26
N TYR A 21 9.86 33.62 20.94
CA TYR A 21 8.65 33.32 20.17
C TYR A 21 9.03 32.71 18.83
N ARG A 22 8.11 31.95 18.24
CA ARG A 22 8.28 31.31 16.94
C ARG A 22 7.23 31.80 15.97
N VAL A 23 7.68 32.37 14.85
CA VAL A 23 6.82 32.78 13.74
C VAL A 23 6.77 31.64 12.73
N ILE A 24 5.59 31.07 12.51
CA ILE A 24 5.32 29.99 11.55
C ILE A 24 4.58 30.61 10.36
N ARG A 25 5.19 30.53 9.17
CA ARG A 25 4.56 31.00 7.92
C ARG A 25 4.05 29.81 7.13
N ARG A 26 2.74 29.79 6.84
CA ARG A 26 2.11 28.72 6.07
C ARG A 26 2.03 29.06 4.57
N PRO A 27 2.03 28.06 3.68
CA PRO A 27 1.98 28.29 2.23
C PRO A 27 0.69 28.95 1.72
N ASP A 28 -0.37 28.94 2.53
CA ASP A 28 -1.65 29.62 2.27
C ASP A 28 -1.64 31.12 2.65
N GLY A 29 -0.48 31.65 3.08
CA GLY A 29 -0.31 33.05 3.47
C GLY A 29 -0.60 33.33 4.94
N THR A 30 -1.03 32.34 5.71
CA THR A 30 -1.34 32.51 7.14
C THR A 30 -0.05 32.57 7.96
N VAL A 31 0.02 33.53 8.89
CA VAL A 31 1.13 33.67 9.83
C VAL A 31 0.62 33.34 11.24
N GLU A 32 1.25 32.34 11.87
CA GLU A 32 0.99 31.97 13.27
C GLU A 32 2.19 32.38 14.13
N ILE A 33 1.95 32.96 15.30
CA ILE A 33 3.00 33.31 16.26
C ILE A 33 2.76 32.52 17.55
N GLU A 34 3.73 31.72 17.94
CA GLU A 34 3.74 30.95 19.19
C GLU A 34 4.65 31.64 20.19
N ALA A 35 4.09 32.15 21.29
CA ALA A 35 4.80 32.85 22.35
C ALA A 35 4.63 32.13 23.70
N ASN A 36 5.67 32.13 24.54
CA ASN A 36 5.66 31.42 25.83
C ASN A 36 5.36 32.37 26.99
N GLY A 37 4.09 32.54 27.35
CA GLY A 37 3.66 33.30 28.54
C GLY A 37 2.86 34.57 28.22
N GLU A 38 2.23 35.14 29.26
CA GLU A 38 1.24 36.23 29.15
C GLU A 38 1.86 37.58 28.74
N GLU A 39 3.04 37.94 29.26
CA GLU A 39 3.77 39.15 28.87
C GLU A 39 4.27 39.09 27.41
N ASP A 40 4.71 37.90 26.97
CA ASP A 40 5.23 37.69 25.62
C ASP A 40 4.10 37.69 24.56
N HIS A 41 2.87 37.33 24.94
CA HIS A 41 1.68 37.48 24.09
C HIS A 41 1.34 38.96 23.85
N GLY A 42 1.42 39.79 24.90
CA GLY A 42 1.18 41.23 24.79
C GLY A 42 2.14 41.91 23.80
N PHE A 43 3.42 41.58 23.88
CA PHE A 43 4.43 42.09 22.93
C PHE A 43 4.24 41.58 21.49
N ALA A 44 3.80 40.34 21.32
CA ALA A 44 3.51 39.77 19.99
C ALA A 44 2.32 40.46 19.31
N MET A 45 1.28 40.80 20.07
CA MET A 45 0.11 41.52 19.55
C MET A 45 0.45 42.99 19.23
N ASP A 46 1.25 43.65 20.08
CA ASP A 46 1.71 45.03 19.84
C ASP A 46 2.62 45.12 18.59
N ALA A 47 3.38 44.04 18.30
CA ALA A 47 4.17 43.93 17.07
C ALA A 47 3.29 43.70 15.83
N LEU A 48 2.21 42.91 15.93
CA LEU A 48 1.25 42.72 14.84
C LEU A 48 0.51 44.01 14.48
N ASP A 49 0.10 44.80 15.48
CA ASP A 49 -0.56 46.10 15.25
C ASP A 49 0.36 47.12 14.55
N ARG A 50 1.68 47.06 14.80
CA ARG A 50 2.67 47.95 14.17
C ARG A 50 3.11 47.55 12.77
N ILE A 51 2.92 46.27 12.39
CA ILE A 51 3.18 45.80 11.01
C ILE A 51 2.13 46.37 10.04
N GLY A 52 0.99 46.86 10.54
CA GLY A 52 -0.10 47.34 9.70
C GLY A 52 -0.77 46.20 8.92
N PRO A 53 -1.84 46.50 8.18
CA PRO A 53 -2.54 45.48 7.41
C PRO A 53 -1.61 45.02 6.28
N LEU A 54 -1.16 43.76 6.38
CA LEU A 54 -0.20 43.11 5.48
C LEU A 54 -0.59 43.20 4.00
N ASP A 55 -1.87 43.39 3.70
CA ASP A 55 -2.41 43.58 2.35
C ASP A 55 -1.97 44.90 1.68
N GLN A 56 -1.47 45.87 2.44
CA GLN A 56 -0.93 47.14 1.95
C GLN A 56 0.58 47.11 1.70
N GLU A 57 1.28 46.08 2.18
CA GLU A 57 2.73 45.94 1.99
C GLU A 57 3.06 45.53 0.55
N SER A 58 3.98 46.26 -0.09
CA SER A 58 4.34 46.06 -1.50
C SER A 58 4.76 44.63 -1.82
N TYR A 59 5.56 44.00 -0.94
CA TYR A 59 5.98 42.62 -1.09
C TYR A 59 4.80 41.63 -1.03
N TYR A 60 3.79 41.89 -0.20
CA TYR A 60 2.60 41.03 -0.14
C TYR A 60 1.74 41.22 -1.38
N GLN A 61 1.58 42.45 -1.88
CA GLN A 61 0.89 42.70 -3.14
C GLN A 61 1.62 42.07 -4.33
N ASP A 62 2.94 42.12 -4.35
CA ASP A 62 3.76 41.48 -5.39
C ASP A 62 3.72 39.95 -5.27
N PHE A 63 3.72 39.40 -4.05
CA PHE A 63 3.52 37.98 -3.79
C PHE A 63 2.12 37.52 -4.23
N MET A 64 1.07 38.27 -3.91
CA MET A 64 -0.30 37.98 -4.32
C MET A 64 -0.50 38.14 -5.82
N ARG A 65 0.16 39.12 -6.45
CA ARG A 65 0.19 39.28 -7.92
C ARG A 65 0.95 38.12 -8.56
N ALA A 66 2.08 37.72 -8.01
CA ALA A 66 2.82 36.54 -8.47
C ALA A 66 2.03 35.24 -8.28
N ALA A 67 1.27 35.11 -7.18
CA ALA A 67 0.38 33.98 -6.92
C ALA A 67 -0.84 33.99 -7.86
N GLN A 68 -1.43 35.16 -8.16
CA GLN A 68 -2.48 35.31 -9.17
C GLN A 68 -1.97 35.03 -10.58
N VAL A 69 -0.76 35.48 -10.93
CA VAL A 69 -0.11 35.18 -12.21
C VAL A 69 0.27 33.71 -12.29
N ALA A 70 0.73 33.09 -11.21
CA ALA A 70 0.97 31.64 -11.16
C ALA A 70 -0.33 30.83 -11.24
N SER A 71 -1.41 31.28 -10.59
CA SER A 71 -2.76 30.72 -10.71
C SER A 71 -3.33 30.87 -12.13
N ALA A 72 -3.12 32.03 -12.77
CA ALA A 72 -3.50 32.30 -14.16
C ALA A 72 -2.58 31.62 -15.20
N ALA A 73 -1.34 31.29 -14.83
CA ALA A 73 -0.45 30.44 -15.64
C ALA A 73 -0.78 28.95 -15.44
N SER A 74 -1.34 28.59 -14.29
CA SER A 74 -1.83 27.23 -14.01
C SER A 74 -3.21 26.97 -14.62
N SER A 75 -3.91 28.01 -15.09
CA SER A 75 -5.13 27.86 -15.89
C SER A 75 -4.86 27.58 -17.38
N SER A 76 -3.58 27.43 -17.78
CA SER A 76 -3.21 26.83 -19.07
C SER A 76 -3.09 25.30 -19.00
N THR A 77 -3.85 24.64 -18.13
CA THR A 77 -4.30 23.26 -18.40
C THR A 77 -4.98 23.27 -19.77
N PRO A 78 -4.76 22.28 -20.66
CA PRO A 78 -5.54 22.22 -21.88
C PRO A 78 -7.02 22.34 -21.51
N SER A 79 -7.68 23.34 -22.09
CA SER A 79 -9.11 23.54 -21.94
C SER A 79 -9.81 22.19 -22.03
N ALA A 80 -10.67 21.87 -21.05
CA ALA A 80 -11.40 20.59 -20.95
C ALA A 80 -12.18 20.21 -22.24
N SER A 81 -12.25 21.14 -23.20
CA SER A 81 -12.85 21.00 -24.53
C SER A 81 -12.16 19.99 -25.47
N ASN A 82 -10.89 19.58 -25.25
CA ASN A 82 -10.18 18.67 -26.16
C ASN A 82 -9.95 17.23 -25.63
N ILE A 83 -10.44 16.88 -24.44
CA ILE A 83 -10.31 15.52 -23.91
C ILE A 83 -11.34 14.59 -24.58
N PRO A 84 -10.92 13.47 -25.21
CA PRO A 84 -11.85 12.50 -25.78
C PRO A 84 -12.85 12.00 -24.75
N SER A 85 -14.14 12.09 -25.08
CA SER A 85 -15.22 11.58 -24.23
C SER A 85 -15.32 10.06 -24.41
N ILE A 86 -14.68 9.30 -23.51
CA ILE A 86 -14.78 7.84 -23.44
C ILE A 86 -15.66 7.44 -22.25
N ALA A 87 -16.58 6.51 -22.47
CA ALA A 87 -17.36 5.91 -21.40
C ALA A 87 -16.45 5.14 -20.42
N ILE A 88 -16.67 5.27 -19.11
CA ILE A 88 -15.82 4.65 -18.09
C ILE A 88 -15.73 3.12 -18.25
N GLY A 89 -16.82 2.46 -18.63
CA GLY A 89 -16.84 1.00 -18.84
C GLY A 89 -15.89 0.58 -19.96
N LYS A 90 -15.85 1.34 -21.07
CA LYS A 90 -14.92 1.11 -22.18
C LYS A 90 -13.48 1.34 -21.76
N ALA A 91 -13.22 2.39 -20.98
CA ALA A 91 -11.89 2.67 -20.46
C ALA A 91 -11.40 1.57 -19.50
N VAL A 92 -12.27 1.04 -18.65
CA VAL A 92 -11.97 -0.11 -17.78
C VAL A 92 -11.57 -1.33 -18.59
N VAL A 93 -12.30 -1.67 -19.65
CA VAL A 93 -11.95 -2.80 -20.53
C VAL A 93 -10.57 -2.62 -21.15
N GLN A 94 -10.25 -1.42 -21.64
CA GLN A 94 -8.93 -1.12 -22.21
C GLN A 94 -7.81 -1.24 -21.18
N TRP A 95 -8.00 -0.66 -19.99
CA TRP A 95 -7.01 -0.76 -18.92
C TRP A 95 -6.77 -2.21 -18.50
N LEU A 96 -7.84 -2.99 -18.33
CA LEU A 96 -7.75 -4.40 -17.98
C LEU A 96 -7.03 -5.22 -19.05
N ALA A 97 -7.27 -4.96 -20.34
CA ALA A 97 -6.55 -5.61 -21.43
C ALA A 97 -5.05 -5.33 -21.38
N GLU A 98 -4.65 -4.09 -21.08
CA GLU A 98 -3.25 -3.67 -20.97
C GLU A 98 -2.54 -4.33 -19.79
N ILE A 99 -3.15 -4.27 -18.59
CA ILE A 99 -2.54 -4.85 -17.39
C ILE A 99 -2.61 -6.39 -17.38
N LYS A 100 -3.44 -7.00 -18.23
CA LYS A 100 -3.54 -8.48 -18.32
C LYS A 100 -2.20 -9.08 -18.70
N SER A 101 -1.49 -8.49 -19.67
CA SER A 101 -0.18 -8.98 -20.13
C SER A 101 0.89 -8.97 -19.04
N SER A 102 0.97 -7.88 -18.26
CA SER A 102 1.93 -7.70 -17.16
C SER A 102 1.52 -8.39 -15.85
N THR A 103 0.27 -8.86 -15.75
CA THR A 103 -0.25 -9.56 -14.55
C THR A 103 -0.55 -11.05 -14.82
N LYS A 104 -0.17 -11.60 -15.98
CA LYS A 104 -0.47 -12.98 -16.41
C LYS A 104 -0.08 -14.05 -15.38
N THR A 105 0.99 -13.84 -14.60
CA THR A 105 1.48 -14.78 -13.57
C THR A 105 0.79 -14.60 -12.20
N LYS A 106 -0.11 -13.62 -12.05
CA LYS A 106 -0.73 -13.25 -10.76
C LYS A 106 -2.25 -13.14 -10.88
N THR A 107 -2.91 -14.21 -11.31
CA THR A 107 -4.38 -14.31 -11.53
C THR A 107 -5.23 -13.71 -10.40
N LYS A 108 -4.84 -13.93 -9.14
CA LYS A 108 -5.53 -13.34 -7.98
C LYS A 108 -5.44 -11.81 -7.95
N THR A 109 -4.27 -11.26 -8.25
CA THR A 109 -4.05 -9.80 -8.28
C THR A 109 -4.86 -9.15 -9.40
N PHE A 110 -4.89 -9.79 -10.58
CA PHE A 110 -5.72 -9.34 -11.70
C PHE A 110 -7.21 -9.29 -11.31
N LYS A 111 -7.75 -10.39 -10.75
CA LYS A 111 -9.14 -10.44 -10.27
C LYS A 111 -9.47 -9.32 -9.28
N ILE A 112 -8.61 -9.08 -8.29
CA ILE A 112 -8.85 -8.02 -7.28
C ILE A 112 -8.86 -6.62 -7.93
N LYS A 113 -7.93 -6.35 -8.86
CA LYS A 113 -7.91 -5.10 -9.62
C LYS A 113 -9.19 -4.93 -10.44
N THR A 114 -9.60 -5.95 -11.18
CA THR A 114 -10.84 -6.01 -11.96
C THR A 114 -12.06 -5.67 -11.11
N THR A 115 -12.25 -6.38 -9.99
CA THR A 115 -13.38 -6.14 -9.08
C THR A 115 -13.39 -4.73 -8.49
N ALA A 116 -12.24 -4.07 -8.34
CA ALA A 116 -12.19 -2.69 -7.86
C ALA A 116 -12.68 -1.70 -8.93
N VAL A 117 -12.11 -1.74 -10.13
CA VAL A 117 -12.43 -0.75 -11.18
C VAL A 117 -13.81 -0.96 -11.81
N GLU A 118 -14.22 -2.22 -12.02
CA GLU A 118 -15.59 -2.52 -12.46
C GLU A 118 -16.62 -2.15 -11.39
N GLY A 119 -16.25 -2.33 -10.12
CA GLY A 119 -17.09 -1.93 -8.99
C GLY A 119 -17.36 -0.42 -8.98
N PHE A 120 -16.32 0.39 -9.25
CA PHE A 120 -16.48 1.83 -9.37
C PHE A 120 -17.26 2.22 -10.63
N ALA A 121 -16.91 1.67 -11.80
CA ALA A 121 -17.59 1.96 -13.06
C ALA A 121 -19.10 1.66 -12.99
N ARG A 122 -19.50 0.54 -12.37
CA ARG A 122 -20.90 0.21 -12.16
C ARG A 122 -21.62 1.19 -11.24
N HIS A 123 -20.95 1.66 -10.19
CA HIS A 123 -21.53 2.62 -9.26
C HIS A 123 -21.66 4.02 -9.89
N TYR A 124 -20.63 4.45 -10.63
CA TYR A 124 -20.61 5.74 -11.32
C TYR A 124 -21.56 5.76 -12.53
N GLY A 125 -21.79 4.61 -13.17
CA GLY A 125 -22.55 4.46 -14.40
C GLY A 125 -21.62 4.19 -15.58
N GLU A 126 -21.66 2.98 -16.12
CA GLU A 126 -20.65 2.51 -17.09
C GLU A 126 -20.59 3.30 -18.39
N MET A 127 -21.70 3.96 -18.74
CA MET A 127 -21.84 4.80 -19.94
C MET A 127 -21.41 6.25 -19.70
N ASN A 128 -21.20 6.66 -18.46
CA ASN A 128 -20.84 8.05 -18.14
C ASN A 128 -19.41 8.35 -18.60
N PRO A 129 -19.15 9.59 -19.06
CA PRO A 129 -17.82 9.98 -19.51
C PRO A 129 -16.79 9.90 -18.38
N LEU A 130 -15.68 9.21 -18.62
CA LEU A 130 -14.61 9.06 -17.63
C LEU A 130 -14.06 10.42 -17.17
N LYS A 131 -13.91 11.37 -18.09
CA LYS A 131 -13.38 12.71 -17.81
C LYS A 131 -14.18 13.50 -16.76
N ASP A 132 -15.46 13.15 -16.58
CA ASP A 132 -16.36 13.83 -15.65
C ASP A 132 -16.39 13.17 -14.27
N ALA A 133 -15.75 12.00 -14.09
CA ALA A 133 -15.72 11.30 -12.81
C ALA A 133 -14.80 12.02 -11.82
N GLN A 134 -15.36 12.68 -10.81
CA GLN A 134 -14.62 13.52 -9.87
C GLN A 134 -14.35 12.83 -8.52
N ARG A 135 -13.62 13.54 -7.66
CA ARG A 135 -13.34 13.11 -6.28
C ARG A 135 -14.61 12.82 -5.47
N ILE A 136 -15.71 13.53 -5.73
CA ILE A 136 -17.01 13.32 -5.08
C ILE A 136 -17.64 11.97 -5.46
N ASP A 137 -17.53 11.56 -6.72
CA ASP A 137 -18.07 10.27 -7.19
C ASP A 137 -17.35 9.08 -6.56
N VAL A 138 -16.03 9.20 -6.40
CA VAL A 138 -15.24 8.20 -5.65
C VAL A 138 -15.65 8.19 -4.17
N GLY A 139 -15.92 9.36 -3.59
CA GLY A 139 -16.44 9.49 -2.22
C GLY A 139 -17.79 8.78 -2.04
N ASN A 140 -18.73 9.00 -2.97
CA ASN A 140 -20.03 8.34 -2.99
C ASN A 140 -19.89 6.80 -3.09
N TRP A 141 -18.97 6.33 -3.93
CA TRP A 141 -18.67 4.91 -4.02
C TRP A 141 -18.11 4.35 -2.70
N VAL A 142 -17.21 5.08 -2.05
CA VAL A 142 -16.69 4.69 -0.72
C VAL A 142 -17.81 4.61 0.32
N MET A 143 -18.75 5.55 0.32
CA MET A 143 -19.93 5.50 1.19
C MET A 143 -20.79 4.25 0.91
N ALA A 144 -21.03 3.92 -0.36
CA ALA A 144 -21.74 2.70 -0.74
C ALA A 144 -20.99 1.41 -0.34
N LEU A 145 -19.66 1.39 -0.42
CA LEU A 145 -18.85 0.27 0.08
C LEU A 145 -18.96 0.13 1.60
N ARG A 146 -19.04 1.23 2.34
CA ARG A 146 -19.24 1.19 3.80
C ARG A 146 -20.65 0.75 4.17
N SER A 147 -21.69 1.19 3.45
CA SER A 147 -23.06 0.76 3.71
C SER A 147 -23.27 -0.74 3.43
N SER A 148 -22.52 -1.29 2.48
CA SER A 148 -22.42 -2.74 2.23
C SER A 148 -21.50 -3.49 3.22
N LYS A 149 -21.13 -2.84 4.34
CA LYS A 149 -20.33 -3.41 5.44
C LYS A 149 -18.96 -3.92 5.03
N LEU A 150 -18.34 -3.28 4.03
CA LEU A 150 -16.99 -3.64 3.62
C LEU A 150 -15.95 -3.05 4.58
N GLU A 151 -15.01 -3.89 5.02
CA GLU A 151 -13.95 -3.51 5.95
C GLU A 151 -13.04 -2.41 5.38
N THR A 152 -12.63 -1.46 6.22
CA THR A 152 -11.78 -0.31 5.83
C THR A 152 -10.51 -0.73 5.06
N PRO A 153 -9.74 -1.77 5.44
CA PRO A 153 -8.61 -2.26 4.64
C PRO A 153 -8.96 -2.70 3.23
N THR A 154 -10.14 -3.29 3.03
CA THR A 154 -10.61 -3.70 1.71
C THR A 154 -10.94 -2.49 0.85
N ILE A 155 -11.56 -1.46 1.44
CA ILE A 155 -11.85 -0.20 0.75
C ILE A 155 -10.56 0.51 0.35
N VAL A 156 -9.59 0.63 1.26
CA VAL A 156 -8.27 1.24 0.97
C VAL A 156 -7.55 0.50 -0.16
N ASN A 157 -7.61 -0.83 -0.18
CA ASN A 157 -7.05 -1.63 -1.27
C ASN A 157 -7.78 -1.38 -2.60
N LYS A 158 -9.12 -1.28 -2.61
CA LYS A 158 -9.87 -0.94 -3.83
C LYS A 158 -9.46 0.45 -4.37
N LEU A 159 -9.30 1.43 -3.48
CA LEU A 159 -8.89 2.79 -3.84
C LEU A 159 -7.47 2.86 -4.40
N SER A 160 -6.54 2.00 -3.93
CA SER A 160 -5.18 1.97 -4.50
C SER A 160 -5.15 1.49 -5.95
N TYR A 161 -6.02 0.53 -6.30
CA TYR A 161 -6.18 0.10 -7.70
C TYR A 161 -6.89 1.15 -8.55
N LEU A 162 -7.90 1.83 -7.98
CA LEU A 162 -8.59 2.92 -8.65
C LEU A 162 -7.65 4.11 -8.92
N ARG A 163 -6.72 4.40 -8.00
CA ARG A 163 -5.67 5.40 -8.22
C ARG A 163 -4.85 5.11 -9.48
N GLY A 164 -4.39 3.86 -9.60
CA GLY A 164 -3.63 3.42 -10.78
C GLY A 164 -4.44 3.47 -12.09
N PHE A 165 -5.75 3.26 -12.02
CA PHE A 165 -6.65 3.45 -13.17
C PHE A 165 -6.76 4.92 -13.60
N PHE A 166 -6.94 5.85 -12.65
CA PHE A 166 -6.96 7.29 -12.98
C PHE A 166 -5.60 7.80 -13.45
N ASP A 167 -4.50 7.32 -12.89
CA ASP A 167 -3.15 7.66 -13.35
C ASP A 167 -2.93 7.18 -14.80
N TRP A 168 -3.39 5.97 -15.13
CA TRP A 168 -3.39 5.46 -16.50
C TRP A 168 -4.28 6.29 -17.43
N ALA A 169 -5.49 6.65 -16.99
CA ALA A 169 -6.42 7.42 -17.80
C ALA A 169 -5.86 8.82 -18.12
N LYS A 170 -5.21 9.46 -17.15
CA LYS A 170 -4.46 10.70 -17.35
C LYS A 170 -3.35 10.51 -18.38
N ALA A 171 -2.52 9.47 -18.24
CA ALA A 171 -1.42 9.20 -19.16
C ALA A 171 -1.88 8.91 -20.60
N ARG A 172 -3.08 8.35 -20.77
CA ARG A 172 -3.71 8.12 -22.08
C ARG A 172 -4.44 9.34 -22.65
N GLY A 173 -4.54 10.43 -21.88
CA GLY A 173 -5.28 11.63 -22.27
C GLY A 173 -6.80 11.47 -22.22
N TYR A 174 -7.32 10.45 -21.52
CA TYR A 174 -8.77 10.24 -21.31
C TYR A 174 -9.32 10.95 -20.08
N TYR A 175 -8.46 11.55 -19.28
CA TYR A 175 -8.81 12.22 -18.03
C TYR A 175 -7.98 13.50 -17.86
N PRO A 176 -8.53 14.56 -17.24
CA PRO A 176 -7.78 15.79 -16.98
C PRO A 176 -6.43 15.56 -16.30
N ALA A 177 -5.47 16.43 -16.58
CA ALA A 177 -4.21 16.44 -15.85
C ALA A 177 -4.46 16.79 -14.38
N PHE A 178 -3.75 16.12 -13.48
CA PHE A 178 -3.82 16.35 -12.04
C PHE A 178 -2.45 16.09 -11.39
N ALA A 179 -2.15 16.83 -10.33
CA ALA A 179 -0.99 16.58 -9.47
C ALA A 179 -1.16 15.27 -8.67
N LYS A 180 -0.07 14.71 -8.16
CA LYS A 180 -0.06 13.36 -7.54
C LYS A 180 -1.06 13.21 -6.39
N ASP A 181 -1.25 14.26 -5.60
CA ASP A 181 -2.16 14.37 -4.46
C ASP A 181 -3.61 14.71 -4.85
N GLU A 182 -3.83 15.18 -6.08
CA GLU A 182 -5.13 15.54 -6.63
C GLU A 182 -5.84 14.37 -7.35
N ASN A 183 -5.24 13.18 -7.37
CA ASN A 183 -5.89 12.00 -7.96
C ASN A 183 -7.27 11.76 -7.31
N PRO A 184 -8.35 11.52 -8.08
CA PRO A 184 -9.70 11.38 -7.53
C PRO A 184 -9.86 10.30 -6.45
N ALA A 185 -9.04 9.25 -6.49
CA ALA A 185 -9.03 8.18 -5.49
C ALA A 185 -8.04 8.41 -4.33
N ALA A 186 -7.27 9.50 -4.34
CA ALA A 186 -6.38 9.85 -3.26
C ALA A 186 -7.12 10.42 -2.04
N GLY A 187 -6.63 10.09 -0.84
CA GLY A 187 -7.12 10.66 0.42
C GLY A 187 -8.57 10.35 0.80
N GLN A 188 -9.28 9.47 0.07
CA GLN A 188 -10.70 9.17 0.32
C GLN A 188 -10.96 8.45 1.66
N VAL A 189 -9.97 7.69 2.13
CA VAL A 189 -10.03 6.99 3.41
C VAL A 189 -8.70 7.18 4.12
N ILE A 190 -8.76 7.76 5.32
CA ILE A 190 -7.61 7.97 6.18
C ILE A 190 -7.85 7.19 7.46
N TYR A 191 -6.93 6.30 7.81
CA TYR A 191 -6.96 5.64 9.11
C TYR A 191 -6.70 6.67 10.21
N GLY A 192 -7.67 6.86 11.10
CA GLY A 192 -7.47 7.63 12.32
C GLY A 192 -6.37 7.01 13.19
N MET A 193 -5.66 7.83 13.97
CA MET A 193 -4.57 7.34 14.84
C MET A 193 -5.03 6.24 15.81
N ARG A 194 -6.26 6.36 16.32
CA ARG A 194 -6.89 5.36 17.20
C ARG A 194 -7.11 4.02 16.51
N GLU A 195 -7.60 4.03 15.28
CA GLU A 195 -7.81 2.82 14.47
C GLU A 195 -6.47 2.15 14.13
N LYS A 196 -5.45 2.93 13.76
CA LYS A 196 -4.08 2.41 13.56
C LYS A 196 -3.55 1.72 14.82
N ARG A 197 -3.76 2.32 16.00
CA ARG A 197 -3.32 1.75 17.28
C ARG A 197 -4.10 0.47 17.62
N GLN A 198 -5.42 0.47 17.45
CA GLN A 198 -6.25 -0.72 17.70
C GLN A 198 -5.89 -1.87 16.75
N ARG A 199 -5.67 -1.63 15.46
CA ARG A 199 -5.21 -2.66 14.52
C ARG A 199 -3.83 -3.24 14.85
N ARG A 200 -2.95 -2.46 15.47
CA ARG A 200 -1.66 -2.96 15.97
C ARG A 200 -1.84 -3.80 17.23
N ALA A 201 -2.72 -3.38 18.15
CA ALA A 201 -2.99 -4.08 19.41
C ALA A 201 -3.81 -5.38 19.23
N LEU A 202 -4.77 -5.36 18.31
CA LEU A 202 -5.52 -6.54 17.84
C LEU A 202 -4.78 -7.29 16.71
N GLY A 203 -3.59 -6.82 16.36
CA GLY A 203 -2.71 -7.48 15.40
C GLY A 203 -2.27 -8.85 15.91
N PHE A 204 -1.75 -9.66 15.00
CA PHE A 204 -1.31 -11.04 15.23
C PHE A 204 -0.58 -11.20 16.57
N LYS A 205 -1.21 -11.89 17.53
CA LYS A 205 -0.54 -12.31 18.77
C LYS A 205 0.31 -13.53 18.44
N PRO A 206 1.64 -13.50 18.67
CA PRO A 206 2.45 -14.70 18.50
C PRO A 206 1.95 -15.79 19.45
N PHE A 207 1.92 -17.02 18.97
CA PHE A 207 1.64 -18.17 19.84
C PHE A 207 2.76 -18.31 20.87
N SER A 208 2.38 -18.65 22.10
CA SER A 208 3.32 -19.10 23.12
C SER A 208 3.95 -20.43 22.73
N LYS A 209 5.10 -20.76 23.34
CA LYS A 209 5.80 -22.03 23.08
C LYS A 209 4.90 -23.23 23.39
N GLU A 210 4.14 -23.14 24.47
CA GLU A 210 3.22 -24.19 24.94
C GLU A 210 2.07 -24.38 23.94
N GLN A 211 1.53 -23.29 23.38
CA GLN A 211 0.52 -23.36 22.32
C GLN A 211 1.07 -23.97 21.03
N VAL A 212 2.30 -23.60 20.62
CA VAL A 212 2.94 -24.21 19.44
C VAL A 212 3.15 -25.70 19.67
N GLN A 213 3.64 -26.10 20.85
CA GLN A 213 3.81 -27.52 21.18
C GLN A 213 2.48 -28.28 21.14
N ALA A 214 1.41 -27.72 21.68
CA ALA A 214 0.09 -28.34 21.65
C ALA A 214 -0.50 -28.45 20.22
N LEU A 215 -0.35 -27.41 19.40
CA LEU A 215 -0.87 -27.38 18.02
C LEU A 215 -0.13 -28.32 17.08
N TYR A 216 1.17 -28.55 17.32
CA TYR A 216 2.03 -29.35 16.45
C TYR A 216 2.41 -30.72 17.03
N ASP A 217 1.77 -31.12 18.13
CA ASP A 217 1.88 -32.49 18.66
C ASP A 217 1.46 -33.51 17.59
N THR A 218 2.22 -34.62 17.49
CA THR A 218 2.01 -35.61 16.44
C THR A 218 0.63 -36.25 16.53
N LYS A 219 0.13 -36.55 17.73
CA LYS A 219 -1.21 -37.15 17.90
C LYS A 219 -2.30 -36.17 17.52
N ALA A 220 -2.14 -34.90 17.90
CA ALA A 220 -3.09 -33.84 17.57
C ALA A 220 -3.23 -33.65 16.05
N LEU A 221 -2.10 -33.64 15.33
CA LEU A 221 -2.09 -33.51 13.88
C LEU A 221 -2.60 -34.78 13.17
N GLU A 222 -2.18 -35.96 13.62
CA GLU A 222 -2.56 -37.25 13.03
C GLU A 222 -4.07 -37.52 13.12
N GLY A 223 -4.72 -37.16 14.22
CA GLY A 223 -6.16 -37.35 14.41
C GLY A 223 -7.04 -36.30 13.73
N GLY A 224 -6.50 -35.13 13.38
CA GLY A 224 -7.30 -33.98 12.92
C GLY A 224 -7.06 -33.51 11.48
N LEU A 225 -5.96 -33.92 10.84
CA LEU A 225 -5.55 -33.42 9.53
C LEU A 225 -5.22 -34.54 8.54
N SER A 226 -5.49 -34.27 7.25
CA SER A 226 -5.02 -35.11 6.15
C SER A 226 -3.49 -35.14 6.11
N GLU A 227 -2.92 -36.22 5.54
CA GLU A 227 -1.47 -36.39 5.50
C GLU A 227 -0.74 -35.19 4.87
N SER A 228 -1.26 -34.66 3.74
CA SER A 228 -0.73 -33.47 3.09
C SER A 228 -0.75 -32.24 4.01
N ALA A 229 -1.85 -32.03 4.75
CA ALA A 229 -1.95 -30.90 5.67
C ALA A 229 -0.98 -31.03 6.86
N ARG A 230 -0.75 -32.24 7.38
CA ARG A 230 0.23 -32.50 8.44
C ARG A 230 1.66 -32.18 7.99
N TRP A 231 2.06 -32.70 6.83
CA TRP A 231 3.37 -32.41 6.27
C TRP A 231 3.54 -30.92 5.94
N GLY A 232 2.50 -30.28 5.40
CA GLY A 232 2.49 -28.84 5.18
C GLY A 232 2.70 -28.05 6.47
N ALA A 233 2.03 -28.46 7.57
CA ALA A 233 2.18 -27.85 8.88
C ALA A 233 3.61 -28.03 9.44
N TRP A 234 4.14 -29.26 9.46
CA TRP A 234 5.49 -29.52 9.97
C TRP A 234 6.57 -28.81 9.16
N VAL A 235 6.52 -28.89 7.83
CA VAL A 235 7.49 -28.18 6.98
C VAL A 235 7.39 -26.68 7.21
N GLY A 236 6.18 -26.12 7.26
CA GLY A 236 5.96 -24.70 7.54
C GLY A 236 6.54 -24.26 8.90
N LEU A 237 6.33 -25.07 9.94
CA LEU A 237 6.85 -24.81 11.30
C LEU A 237 8.37 -24.72 11.33
N TYR A 238 9.06 -25.72 10.76
CA TYR A 238 10.52 -25.83 10.86
C TYR A 238 11.28 -24.96 9.86
N THR A 239 10.64 -24.54 8.76
CA THR A 239 11.29 -23.72 7.72
C THR A 239 10.89 -22.25 7.75
N GLY A 240 9.76 -21.92 8.40
CA GLY A 240 9.14 -20.60 8.31
C GLY A 240 8.66 -20.23 6.90
N ALA A 241 8.58 -21.20 5.99
CA ALA A 241 8.13 -20.97 4.62
C ALA A 241 6.65 -20.62 4.56
N ARG A 242 6.28 -19.79 3.57
CA ARG A 242 4.87 -19.43 3.35
C ARG A 242 4.11 -20.67 2.87
N VAL A 243 2.83 -20.77 3.20
CA VAL A 243 1.98 -21.92 2.78
C VAL A 243 2.06 -22.18 1.26
N ALA A 244 2.10 -21.13 0.45
CA ALA A 244 2.25 -21.26 -1.01
C ALA A 244 3.65 -21.79 -1.41
N GLU A 245 4.71 -21.39 -0.71
CA GLU A 245 6.07 -21.90 -0.94
C GLU A 245 6.17 -23.37 -0.56
N VAL A 246 5.53 -23.79 0.55
CA VAL A 246 5.48 -25.20 0.94
C VAL A 246 4.68 -26.03 -0.08
N GLY A 247 3.51 -25.55 -0.48
CA GLY A 247 2.62 -26.27 -1.39
C GLY A 247 3.19 -26.53 -2.79
N GLN A 248 4.17 -25.75 -3.23
CA GLN A 248 4.82 -25.89 -4.54
C GLN A 248 6.14 -26.66 -4.52
N VAL A 249 6.60 -27.15 -3.36
CA VAL A 249 7.88 -27.88 -3.25
C VAL A 249 7.84 -29.17 -4.08
N THR A 250 8.83 -29.29 -4.97
CA THR A 250 9.06 -30.49 -5.77
C THR A 250 10.01 -31.46 -5.05
N LEU A 251 10.04 -32.72 -5.47
CA LEU A 251 11.02 -33.67 -4.91
C LEU A 251 12.47 -33.34 -5.31
N ALA A 252 12.67 -32.56 -6.36
CA ALA A 252 13.98 -32.08 -6.80
C ALA A 252 14.54 -30.96 -5.91
N ASP A 253 13.68 -30.29 -5.13
CA ASP A 253 14.07 -29.24 -4.19
C ASP A 253 14.67 -29.78 -2.89
N PHE A 254 14.58 -31.11 -2.67
CA PHE A 254 15.27 -31.80 -1.59
C PHE A 254 16.69 -32.15 -2.04
N VAL A 255 17.62 -31.27 -1.66
CA VAL A 255 19.03 -31.30 -2.08
C VAL A 255 19.93 -31.52 -0.87
N GLU A 256 21.18 -31.90 -1.12
CA GLU A 256 22.21 -31.96 -0.10
C GLU A 256 23.24 -30.86 -0.38
N VAL A 257 23.59 -30.09 0.66
CA VAL A 257 24.61 -29.04 0.60
C VAL A 257 25.59 -29.32 1.72
N ASP A 258 26.86 -29.55 1.37
CA ASP A 258 27.93 -29.87 2.30
C ASP A 258 27.59 -31.04 3.26
N GLY A 259 26.93 -32.08 2.75
CA GLY A 259 26.50 -33.22 3.56
C GLY A 259 25.23 -32.99 4.38
N ILE A 260 24.61 -31.81 4.30
CA ILE A 260 23.42 -31.43 5.07
C ILE A 260 22.19 -31.45 4.15
N PRO A 261 21.15 -32.25 4.49
CA PRO A 261 19.92 -32.26 3.72
C PRO A 261 19.18 -30.93 3.88
N CYS A 262 18.76 -30.37 2.75
CA CYS A 262 18.16 -29.05 2.64
C CYS A 262 16.88 -29.07 1.79
N ILE A 263 16.04 -28.06 1.96
CA ILE A 263 14.90 -27.74 1.08
C ILE A 263 15.21 -26.42 0.38
N ARG A 264 15.17 -26.42 -0.95
CA ARG A 264 15.30 -25.21 -1.76
C ARG A 264 13.93 -24.60 -2.00
N ILE A 265 13.76 -23.33 -1.65
CA ILE A 265 12.62 -22.51 -2.04
C ILE A 265 13.05 -21.73 -3.29
N THR A 266 12.45 -22.04 -4.42
CA THR A 266 12.82 -21.50 -5.75
C THR A 266 11.57 -21.30 -6.62
N ASP A 267 11.75 -20.65 -7.76
CA ASP A 267 10.81 -20.52 -8.86
C ASP A 267 11.34 -21.11 -10.18
N GLU A 268 12.41 -21.90 -10.12
CA GLU A 268 13.06 -22.54 -11.28
C GLU A 268 12.21 -23.65 -11.93
N ALA A 269 11.39 -24.37 -11.15
CA ALA A 269 10.57 -25.46 -11.67
C ALA A 269 9.17 -25.00 -12.13
N GLU A 270 8.58 -25.76 -13.05
CA GLU A 270 7.25 -25.47 -13.57
C GLU A 270 6.18 -25.44 -12.45
N GLY A 271 5.46 -24.32 -12.38
CA GLY A 271 4.40 -24.10 -11.38
C GLY A 271 4.91 -23.58 -10.05
N GLN A 272 6.20 -23.25 -9.92
CA GLN A 272 6.73 -22.54 -8.77
C GLN A 272 6.73 -21.03 -9.01
N SER A 273 6.53 -20.27 -7.93
CA SER A 273 6.67 -18.83 -7.95
C SER A 273 7.17 -18.33 -6.60
N VAL A 274 8.07 -17.36 -6.64
CA VAL A 274 8.46 -16.59 -5.46
C VAL A 274 8.07 -15.13 -5.63
N LYS A 275 7.94 -14.41 -4.51
CA LYS A 275 7.49 -13.02 -4.56
C LYS A 275 8.54 -12.06 -5.14
N SER A 276 9.81 -12.38 -4.94
CA SER A 276 10.98 -11.61 -5.37
C SER A 276 12.21 -12.51 -5.34
N ASP A 277 13.26 -12.17 -6.07
CA ASP A 277 14.53 -12.91 -6.15
C ASP A 277 15.14 -13.17 -4.76
N ILE A 278 15.03 -12.21 -3.84
CA ILE A 278 15.49 -12.34 -2.44
C ILE A 278 14.78 -13.49 -1.67
N SER A 279 13.65 -13.98 -2.16
CA SER A 279 12.92 -15.08 -1.53
C SER A 279 13.50 -16.46 -1.88
N VAL A 280 14.34 -16.55 -2.91
CA VAL A 280 15.05 -17.78 -3.29
C VAL A 280 16.08 -18.10 -2.21
N ARG A 281 15.98 -19.28 -1.60
CA ARG A 281 16.83 -19.66 -0.46
C ARG A 281 16.89 -21.17 -0.27
N THR A 282 17.98 -21.62 0.31
CA THR A 282 18.17 -23.02 0.72
C THR A 282 18.09 -23.10 2.24
N ILE A 283 17.24 -24.00 2.76
CA ILE A 283 16.93 -24.12 4.18
C ILE A 283 17.37 -25.52 4.66
N PRO A 284 18.30 -25.63 5.63
CA PRO A 284 18.65 -26.91 6.23
C PRO A 284 17.44 -27.60 6.86
N ILE A 285 17.30 -28.91 6.66
CA ILE A 285 16.25 -29.71 7.27
C ILE A 285 16.59 -29.95 8.73
N HIS A 286 15.75 -29.43 9.62
CA HIS A 286 15.94 -29.61 11.05
C HIS A 286 15.92 -31.11 11.43
N PRO A 287 16.81 -31.60 12.32
CA PRO A 287 16.88 -33.02 12.67
C PRO A 287 15.56 -33.62 13.19
N ALA A 288 14.75 -32.83 13.90
CA ALA A 288 13.43 -33.28 14.34
C ALA A 288 12.48 -33.57 13.16
N LEU A 289 12.53 -32.75 12.10
CA LEU A 289 11.75 -32.96 10.88
C LEU A 289 12.25 -34.17 10.08
N ALA A 290 13.56 -34.41 10.07
CA ALA A 290 14.13 -35.63 9.52
C ALA A 290 13.68 -36.88 10.31
N LYS A 291 13.67 -36.81 11.65
CA LYS A 291 13.19 -37.89 12.55
C LYS A 291 11.70 -38.19 12.37
N LEU A 292 10.88 -37.17 12.09
CA LEU A 292 9.46 -37.34 11.73
C LEU A 292 9.27 -38.12 10.41
N GLY A 293 10.34 -38.27 9.61
CA GLY A 293 10.34 -39.11 8.41
C GLY A 293 10.20 -38.35 7.11
N LEU A 294 10.44 -37.03 7.07
CA LEU A 294 10.29 -36.24 5.84
C LEU A 294 11.11 -36.81 4.68
N LEU A 295 12.38 -37.14 4.93
CA LEU A 295 13.26 -37.70 3.91
C LEU A 295 12.79 -39.09 3.45
N LYS A 296 12.24 -39.91 4.37
CA LYS A 296 11.66 -41.22 4.03
C LYS A 296 10.44 -41.06 3.13
N ARG A 297 9.60 -40.06 3.40
CA ARG A 297 8.46 -39.71 2.54
C ARG A 297 8.93 -39.28 1.15
N VAL A 298 9.90 -38.37 1.07
CA VAL A 298 10.45 -37.91 -0.22
C VAL A 298 10.94 -39.10 -1.04
N GLU A 299 11.68 -40.01 -0.43
CA GLU A 299 12.16 -41.22 -1.10
C GLU A 299 11.02 -42.15 -1.52
N SER A 300 10.00 -42.34 -0.68
CA SER A 300 8.81 -43.12 -1.04
C SER A 300 8.05 -42.52 -2.23
N LEU A 301 7.94 -41.19 -2.30
CA LEU A 301 7.29 -40.49 -3.39
C LEU A 301 8.10 -40.61 -4.69
N ARG A 302 9.44 -40.49 -4.61
CA ARG A 302 10.33 -40.73 -5.76
C ARG A 302 10.15 -42.14 -6.33
N LYS A 303 10.10 -43.16 -5.46
CA LYS A 303 9.86 -44.55 -5.86
C LYS A 303 8.48 -44.77 -6.48
N ALA A 304 7.49 -43.99 -6.07
CA ALA A 304 6.15 -44.00 -6.64
C ALA A 304 6.06 -43.23 -7.98
N GLY A 305 7.14 -42.62 -8.46
CA GLY A 305 7.16 -41.84 -9.69
C GLY A 305 6.55 -40.43 -9.55
N GLU A 306 6.32 -39.97 -8.32
CA GLU A 306 5.78 -38.64 -8.07
C GLU A 306 6.85 -37.56 -8.25
N SER A 307 6.43 -36.36 -8.63
CA SER A 307 7.32 -35.21 -8.83
C SER A 307 7.26 -34.17 -7.71
N ARG A 308 6.23 -34.24 -6.85
CA ARG A 308 5.92 -33.22 -5.84
C ARG A 308 5.75 -33.80 -4.45
N LEU A 309 6.02 -32.98 -3.43
CA LEU A 309 5.81 -33.36 -2.03
C LEU A 309 4.32 -33.58 -1.70
N PHE A 310 3.45 -32.85 -2.41
CA PHE A 310 1.99 -32.90 -2.25
C PHE A 310 1.30 -33.24 -3.59
N PRO A 311 1.33 -34.50 -4.05
CA PRO A 311 0.75 -34.89 -5.36
C PRO A 311 -0.73 -34.53 -5.53
N SER A 312 -1.50 -34.58 -4.44
CA SER A 312 -2.94 -34.30 -4.45
C SER A 312 -3.31 -32.82 -4.49
N VAL A 313 -2.35 -31.90 -4.33
CA VAL A 313 -2.60 -30.45 -4.32
C VAL A 313 -2.47 -29.90 -5.74
N LYS A 314 -3.60 -29.44 -6.29
CA LYS A 314 -3.61 -28.69 -7.54
C LYS A 314 -2.91 -27.35 -7.33
N THR A 315 -1.74 -27.14 -7.92
CA THR A 315 -1.14 -25.81 -7.99
C THR A 315 -1.90 -25.01 -9.05
N ASP A 316 -2.39 -23.82 -8.68
CA ASP A 316 -2.96 -22.85 -9.62
C ASP A 316 -1.90 -22.48 -10.67
N GLY A 317 -1.87 -23.22 -11.78
CA GLY A 317 -0.86 -23.11 -12.84
C GLY A 317 -0.72 -24.36 -13.70
N CYS A 318 -1.03 -25.56 -13.19
CA CYS A 318 -0.95 -26.80 -13.97
C CYS A 318 -2.36 -27.28 -14.34
N ARG A 319 -2.75 -27.09 -15.60
CA ARG A 319 -3.74 -27.98 -16.21
C ARG A 319 -3.01 -29.32 -16.43
N PRO A 320 -3.54 -30.48 -16.01
CA PRO A 320 -2.90 -31.74 -16.37
C PRO A 320 -2.84 -31.85 -17.91
N PRO A 321 -1.79 -32.46 -18.48
CA PRO A 321 -1.78 -32.79 -19.90
C PRO A 321 -3.03 -33.62 -20.18
N VAL A 322 -3.78 -33.20 -21.19
CA VAL A 322 -4.94 -33.94 -21.66
C VAL A 322 -4.38 -35.25 -22.23
N SER A 323 -4.65 -36.34 -21.53
CA SER A 323 -4.45 -37.71 -22.03
C SER A 323 -5.31 -37.96 -23.25
#